data_AF-A0A7S4RP45-F1
#
_entry.id   AF-A0A7S4RP45-F1
#
_cell.length_a   1.000
_cell.length_b   1.000
_cell.length_c   1.000
_cell.angle_alpha   90.00
_cell.angle_beta   90.00
_cell.angle_gamma   90.00
#
_symmetry.space_group_name_H-M   'P 1'
#
loop_
_entity.id
_entity.type
_entity.pdbx_description
1 polymer ?
#
loop_
_entity_poly.entity_id
_entity_poly.type
_entity_poly.pdbx_seq_one_letter_code
_entity_poly.pdbx_strand_id
1 'polypeptide(L)'
;MGSLAVDSINVAKKEGNIDIHDDSTWKQQKSRREKNKSRNRPRGQTNQDRTLLIALLVLAVVTITQVVMVERFFVSTETPVVSHDIQYIKNTALNGRTEDAGSTTEGGLSGIINRAASASSAASVSILREPVDIVAEVLQRDVPLDVKENLPSREEVVKLYGATPRILGLETCQAFRDTVKQQDAFIAPAGMFNTGTNLIYEYLEQNCNLPDKVRVHGIVSRGMRFQVPWGKHAPASWRLNHFAKDAPKSIDQTAFLPIVAIKDPFTWMQSMCRHGYAAFWPHSKQHCPNLVPMYPYEEQNKFGEVNTDSVKVGLKYDAYSQDRIIYDSLAHLWNEWYAEWLNVTHFPFLVVRFEDLLFHAEAVITEVCHCGGGVMEPFSMRKGKLDDSQGFQYIEDSAKGGQKIHEGSSGFATAITKVGEKIRMEQYTEEDMEFAKKVLRKDIMEVFHYTMPSSL
;
A
#
# COMPACT_ATOMS: atom_id res chain seq x y z
N MET A 1 -42.94 -56.56 28.22
CA MET A 1 -43.78 -56.71 27.02
C MET A 1 -44.46 -55.38 26.76
N GLY A 2 -43.94 -54.60 25.81
CA GLY A 2 -44.46 -53.27 25.47
C GLY A 2 -44.02 -52.96 24.04
N SER A 3 -45.01 -52.86 23.17
CA SER A 3 -44.89 -52.88 21.71
C SER A 3 -44.62 -51.49 21.13
N LEU A 4 -43.70 -51.47 20.17
CA LEU A 4 -43.53 -50.63 18.97
C LEU A 4 -44.55 -49.50 18.72
N ALA A 5 -44.02 -48.30 18.47
CA ALA A 5 -44.48 -47.40 17.42
C ALA A 5 -43.27 -46.56 16.94
N VAL A 6 -42.78 -46.85 15.73
CA VAL A 6 -41.77 -46.07 15.02
C VAL A 6 -42.50 -45.45 13.83
N ASP A 7 -42.70 -44.13 13.89
CA ASP A 7 -43.28 -43.38 12.78
C ASP A 7 -42.27 -43.23 11.65
N SER A 8 -42.70 -43.64 10.46
CA SER A 8 -41.93 -43.64 9.22
C SER A 8 -42.08 -42.29 8.54
N ILE A 9 -41.00 -41.51 8.45
CA ILE A 9 -40.95 -40.28 7.66
C ILE A 9 -40.66 -40.63 6.20
N ASN A 10 -41.61 -40.34 5.33
CA ASN A 10 -41.48 -40.41 3.87
C ASN A 10 -40.53 -39.30 3.36
N VAL A 11 -39.32 -39.68 2.97
CA VAL A 11 -38.41 -38.81 2.21
C VAL A 11 -38.68 -39.04 0.72
N ALA A 12 -39.37 -38.09 0.10
CA ALA A 12 -39.54 -38.03 -1.36
C ALA A 12 -38.20 -37.70 -2.03
N LYS A 13 -37.62 -38.68 -2.73
CA LYS A 13 -36.53 -38.46 -3.69
C LYS A 13 -37.05 -37.65 -4.87
N LYS A 14 -36.63 -36.39 -4.98
CA LYS A 14 -36.83 -35.55 -6.16
C LYS A 14 -35.58 -35.69 -7.04
N GLU A 15 -35.63 -36.59 -8.01
CA GLU A 15 -34.60 -36.71 -9.04
C GLU A 15 -34.69 -35.47 -9.95
N GLY A 16 -33.72 -34.56 -9.79
CA GLY A 16 -33.53 -33.42 -10.68
C GLY A 16 -32.73 -33.84 -11.90
N ASN A 17 -33.38 -33.81 -13.07
CA ASN A 17 -32.73 -33.91 -14.37
C ASN A 17 -31.72 -32.76 -14.51
N ILE A 18 -30.43 -33.11 -14.60
CA ILE A 18 -29.36 -32.19 -15.00
C ILE A 18 -29.32 -32.22 -16.53
N ASP A 19 -29.92 -31.20 -17.16
CA ASP A 19 -29.74 -30.93 -18.58
C ASP A 19 -28.28 -30.53 -18.84
N ILE A 20 -27.51 -31.48 -19.37
CA ILE A 20 -26.17 -31.22 -19.91
C ILE A 20 -26.36 -30.42 -21.20
N HIS A 21 -26.13 -29.11 -21.13
CA HIS A 21 -26.10 -28.24 -22.29
C HIS A 21 -24.98 -28.67 -23.25
N ASP A 22 -25.38 -29.15 -24.42
CA ASP A 22 -24.51 -29.56 -25.52
C ASP A 22 -23.72 -28.39 -26.13
N ASP A 23 -22.40 -28.42 -25.93
CA ASP A 23 -21.37 -27.47 -26.39
C ASP A 23 -21.22 -27.42 -27.93
N SER A 24 -21.95 -28.27 -28.67
CA SER A 24 -21.96 -28.28 -30.14
C SER A 24 -22.69 -27.06 -30.75
N THR A 25 -23.67 -26.49 -30.03
CA THR A 25 -24.50 -25.38 -30.54
C THR A 25 -23.78 -24.02 -30.52
N TRP A 26 -22.85 -23.81 -29.57
CA TRP A 26 -22.07 -22.57 -29.48
C TRP A 26 -21.06 -22.42 -30.61
N LYS A 27 -20.40 -23.52 -31.01
CA LYS A 27 -19.45 -23.55 -32.13
C LYS A 27 -20.14 -23.26 -33.47
N GLN A 28 -21.38 -23.72 -33.67
CA GLN A 28 -22.17 -23.38 -34.87
C GLN A 28 -22.62 -21.91 -34.92
N GLN A 29 -23.00 -21.31 -33.79
CA GLN A 29 -23.36 -19.89 -33.75
C GLN A 29 -22.15 -18.96 -33.98
N LYS A 30 -20.96 -19.32 -33.49
CA LYS A 30 -19.73 -18.52 -33.70
C LYS A 30 -19.30 -18.52 -35.17
N SER A 31 -19.36 -19.68 -35.83
CA SER A 31 -19.04 -19.82 -37.27
C SER A 31 -19.98 -19.00 -38.18
N ARG A 32 -21.28 -18.91 -37.83
CA ARG A 32 -22.24 -18.09 -38.57
C ARG A 32 -22.02 -16.58 -38.38
N ARG A 33 -21.58 -16.13 -37.20
CA ARG A 33 -21.24 -14.72 -36.94
C ARG A 33 -19.98 -14.26 -37.68
N GLU A 34 -18.98 -15.12 -37.84
CA GLU A 34 -17.75 -14.79 -38.58
C GLU A 34 -17.98 -14.75 -40.09
N LYS A 35 -18.81 -15.64 -40.65
CA LYS A 35 -19.18 -15.60 -42.08
C LYS A 35 -20.04 -14.39 -42.47
N ASN A 36 -20.83 -13.83 -41.56
CA ASN A 36 -21.60 -12.61 -41.84
C ASN A 36 -20.75 -11.32 -41.70
N LYS A 37 -19.66 -11.32 -40.94
CA LYS A 37 -18.75 -10.15 -40.85
C LYS A 37 -17.94 -9.91 -42.12
N SER A 38 -17.71 -10.93 -42.95
CA SER A 38 -16.90 -10.77 -44.18
C SER A 38 -17.69 -10.23 -45.39
N ARG A 39 -19.04 -10.19 -45.33
CA ARG A 39 -19.88 -9.75 -46.46
C ARG A 39 -20.23 -8.26 -46.50
N ASN A 40 -20.00 -7.51 -45.42
CA ASN A 40 -20.31 -6.08 -45.32
C ASN A 40 -19.04 -5.20 -45.16
N ARG A 41 -18.07 -5.31 -46.08
CA ARG A 41 -17.02 -4.29 -46.19
C ARG A 41 -17.45 -3.20 -47.19
N PRO A 42 -17.64 -1.95 -46.76
CA PRO A 42 -17.99 -0.85 -47.67
C PRO A 42 -16.83 -0.60 -48.64
N ARG A 43 -17.15 -0.56 -49.95
CA ARG A 43 -16.20 -0.43 -51.08
C ARG A 43 -15.53 0.96 -51.21
N GLY A 44 -15.48 1.77 -50.14
CA GLY A 44 -14.97 3.15 -50.16
C GLY A 44 -13.67 3.40 -49.37
N GLN A 45 -13.07 2.39 -48.73
CA GLN A 45 -12.02 2.58 -47.72
C GLN A 45 -10.59 2.66 -48.26
N THR A 46 -10.37 2.44 -49.56
CA THR A 46 -9.03 2.34 -50.15
C THR A 46 -8.25 3.66 -50.23
N ASN A 47 -8.95 4.82 -50.23
CA ASN A 47 -8.28 6.12 -50.28
C ASN A 47 -7.88 6.62 -48.88
N GLN A 48 -8.68 6.35 -47.84
CA GLN A 48 -8.32 6.70 -46.46
C GLN A 48 -7.12 5.90 -45.96
N ASP A 49 -7.05 4.60 -46.28
CA ASP A 49 -5.93 3.76 -45.90
C ASP A 49 -4.62 4.22 -46.56
N ARG A 50 -4.68 4.72 -47.80
CA ARG A 50 -3.52 5.31 -48.50
C ARG A 50 -3.04 6.60 -47.86
N THR A 51 -3.96 7.50 -47.49
CA THR A 51 -3.59 8.75 -46.79
C THR A 51 -2.98 8.48 -45.42
N LEU A 52 -3.52 7.50 -44.67
CA LEU A 52 -2.97 7.09 -43.38
C LEU A 52 -1.56 6.50 -43.54
N LEU A 53 -1.34 5.67 -44.56
CA LEU A 53 -0.02 5.06 -44.82
C LEU A 53 1.04 6.12 -45.18
N ILE A 54 0.66 7.12 -45.98
CA ILE A 54 1.55 8.25 -46.32
C ILE A 54 1.86 9.08 -45.08
N ALA A 55 0.87 9.37 -44.23
CA ALA A 55 1.09 10.11 -42.98
C ALA A 55 2.03 9.37 -42.03
N LEU A 56 1.89 8.04 -41.90
CA LEU A 56 2.79 7.21 -41.10
C LEU A 56 4.22 7.17 -41.65
N LEU A 57 4.38 7.12 -42.97
CA LEU A 57 5.70 7.19 -43.62
C LEU A 57 6.39 8.54 -43.39
N VAL A 58 5.66 9.65 -43.51
CA VAL A 58 6.20 10.99 -43.23
C VAL A 58 6.62 11.09 -41.76
N LEU A 59 5.79 10.61 -40.84
CA LEU A 59 6.12 10.61 -39.41
C LEU A 59 7.40 9.81 -39.15
N ALA A 60 7.53 8.61 -39.70
CA ALA A 60 8.72 7.78 -39.55
C ALA A 60 9.99 8.45 -40.07
N VAL A 61 9.94 9.12 -41.24
CA VAL A 61 11.09 9.84 -41.80
C VAL A 61 11.50 11.02 -40.91
N VAL A 62 10.54 11.78 -40.38
CA VAL A 62 10.81 12.88 -39.45
C VAL A 62 11.49 12.37 -38.18
N THR A 63 10.98 11.28 -37.59
CA THR A 63 11.56 10.70 -36.38
C THR A 63 12.98 10.18 -36.62
N ILE A 64 13.23 9.49 -37.74
CA ILE A 64 14.57 9.01 -38.10
C ILE A 64 15.53 10.19 -38.28
N THR A 65 15.09 11.26 -38.93
CA THR A 65 15.91 12.46 -39.15
C THR A 65 16.25 13.15 -37.84
N GLN A 66 15.30 13.24 -36.89
CA GLN A 66 15.55 13.79 -35.56
C GLN A 66 16.56 12.94 -34.77
N VAL A 67 16.46 11.61 -34.83
CA VAL A 67 17.43 10.71 -34.16
C VAL A 67 18.84 10.89 -34.74
N VAL A 68 18.98 10.98 -36.06
CA VAL A 68 20.28 11.19 -36.71
C VAL A 68 20.87 12.56 -36.37
N MET A 69 20.05 13.61 -36.30
CA MET A 69 20.52 14.93 -35.87
C MET A 69 20.99 14.94 -34.42
N VAL A 70 20.30 14.21 -33.53
CA VAL A 70 20.68 14.07 -32.13
C VAL A 70 22.01 13.33 -31.99
N GLU A 71 22.21 12.20 -32.68
CA GLU A 71 23.50 11.49 -32.65
C GLU A 71 24.65 12.36 -33.17
N ARG A 72 24.45 13.13 -34.25
CA ARG A 72 25.50 14.03 -34.76
C ARG A 72 25.80 15.20 -33.83
N PHE A 73 24.83 15.64 -33.03
CA PHE A 73 25.05 16.69 -32.04
C PHE A 73 25.88 16.19 -30.85
N PHE A 74 25.69 14.93 -30.43
CA PHE A 74 26.41 14.35 -29.28
C PHE A 74 27.80 13.78 -29.60
N VAL A 75 28.12 13.51 -30.87
CA VAL A 75 29.45 13.00 -31.26
C VAL A 75 30.51 14.12 -31.35
N SER A 76 30.17 15.40 -31.21
CA SER A 76 31.11 16.52 -31.42
C SER A 76 31.75 17.10 -30.14
N THR A 77 31.57 16.51 -28.97
CA THR A 77 32.13 17.05 -27.71
C THR A 77 32.79 15.97 -26.85
N GLU A 78 33.90 15.41 -27.31
CA GLU A 78 34.86 14.76 -26.42
C GLU A 78 36.20 15.50 -26.51
N THR A 79 36.49 16.27 -25.46
CA THR A 79 37.87 16.68 -25.16
C THR A 79 38.49 15.58 -24.28
N PRO A 80 39.77 15.22 -24.48
CA PRO A 80 40.40 14.14 -23.75
C PRO A 80 40.70 14.60 -22.31
N VAL A 81 40.07 13.96 -21.33
CA VAL A 81 40.44 14.10 -19.91
C VAL A 81 41.55 13.11 -19.60
N VAL A 82 42.71 13.67 -19.24
CA VAL A 82 43.91 12.96 -18.81
C VAL A 82 43.66 12.30 -17.45
N SER A 83 43.86 10.99 -17.40
CA SER A 83 43.81 10.13 -16.23
C SER A 83 45.10 10.27 -15.40
N HIS A 84 44.98 10.63 -14.12
CA HIS A 84 46.00 10.34 -13.11
C HIS A 84 45.38 9.60 -11.91
N ASP A 85 45.90 8.39 -11.71
CA ASP A 85 46.17 7.70 -10.44
C ASP A 85 45.16 7.79 -9.29
N ILE A 86 44.56 6.64 -8.93
CA ILE A 86 44.38 6.17 -7.53
C ILE A 86 44.42 4.63 -7.54
N GLN A 87 45.55 4.08 -7.09
CA GLN A 87 45.71 2.72 -6.56
C GLN A 87 46.00 2.83 -5.06
N TYR A 88 45.06 2.44 -4.20
CA TYR A 88 45.21 1.93 -2.81
C TYR A 88 43.80 2.03 -2.18
N ILE A 89 43.14 0.98 -1.68
CA ILE A 89 43.44 0.25 -0.43
C ILE A 89 42.78 -1.14 -0.52
N LYS A 90 43.54 -2.17 -0.12
CA LYS A 90 43.08 -3.53 0.17
C LYS A 90 43.22 -3.76 1.68
N ASN A 91 42.24 -4.47 2.25
CA ASN A 91 42.33 -5.32 3.45
C ASN A 91 42.46 -4.69 4.84
N THR A 92 41.32 -4.48 5.52
CA THR A 92 41.08 -4.77 6.97
C THR A 92 39.55 -4.67 7.13
N ALA A 93 38.75 -5.68 7.50
CA ALA A 93 38.74 -6.39 8.77
C ALA A 93 37.86 -7.65 8.65
N LEU A 94 38.48 -8.81 8.81
CA LEU A 94 37.85 -10.06 9.22
C LEU A 94 38.65 -10.49 10.45
N ASN A 95 38.03 -10.41 11.63
CA ASN A 95 38.21 -11.27 12.81
C ASN A 95 37.81 -10.52 14.08
N GLY A 96 36.94 -11.14 14.87
CA GLY A 96 36.88 -10.90 16.31
C GLY A 96 35.50 -10.59 16.89
N ARG A 97 34.58 -11.55 16.90
CA ARG A 97 33.70 -11.74 18.07
C ARG A 97 33.13 -13.14 18.14
N THR A 98 33.85 -13.98 18.88
CA THR A 98 33.33 -15.18 19.54
C THR A 98 32.71 -14.78 20.88
N GLU A 99 31.65 -15.52 21.26
CA GLU A 99 31.12 -15.71 22.62
C GLU A 99 30.31 -14.56 23.24
N ASP A 100 28.98 -14.68 23.15
CA ASP A 100 28.14 -15.04 24.31
C ASP A 100 26.70 -15.34 23.84
N ALA A 101 26.42 -16.62 23.59
CA ALA A 101 25.09 -17.14 23.28
C ALA A 101 24.34 -17.47 24.58
N GLY A 102 23.94 -16.44 25.30
CA GLY A 102 22.89 -16.53 26.32
C GLY A 102 21.53 -16.66 25.62
N SER A 103 21.07 -17.90 25.46
CA SER A 103 19.77 -18.24 24.90
C SER A 103 18.63 -17.83 25.85
N THR A 104 18.21 -16.57 25.78
CA THR A 104 16.85 -16.16 26.19
C THR A 104 16.07 -15.84 24.92
N THR A 105 15.27 -16.80 24.46
CA THR A 105 14.29 -16.66 23.38
C THR A 105 13.09 -15.81 23.80
N GLU A 106 13.33 -14.62 24.35
CA GLU A 106 12.34 -13.55 24.49
C GLU A 106 12.42 -12.58 23.30
N GLY A 107 12.71 -13.11 22.11
CA GLY A 107 12.69 -12.38 20.83
C GLY A 107 11.27 -12.09 20.33
N GLY A 108 10.32 -11.93 21.24
CA GLY A 108 8.93 -11.60 20.93
C GLY A 108 8.69 -10.11 20.82
N LEU A 109 7.45 -9.73 20.52
CA LEU A 109 6.98 -8.34 20.36
C LEU A 109 7.43 -7.40 21.51
N SER A 110 7.56 -7.91 22.73
CA SER A 110 8.10 -7.17 23.88
C SER A 110 9.50 -6.60 23.63
N GLY A 111 10.36 -7.32 22.91
CA GLY A 111 11.69 -6.85 22.53
C GLY A 111 11.64 -5.66 21.57
N ILE A 112 10.67 -5.65 20.65
CA ILE A 112 10.45 -4.53 19.71
C ILE A 112 9.90 -3.31 20.46
N ILE A 113 8.92 -3.51 21.35
CA ILE A 113 8.34 -2.45 22.18
C ILE A 113 9.43 -1.72 22.97
N ASN A 114 10.28 -2.48 23.67
CA ASN A 114 11.34 -1.92 24.50
C ASN A 114 12.38 -1.15 23.68
N ARG A 115 12.71 -1.62 22.47
CA ARG A 115 13.64 -0.94 21.56
C ARG A 115 13.03 0.34 20.97
N ALA A 116 11.79 0.29 20.53
CA ALA A 116 11.08 1.44 19.98
C ALA A 116 10.96 2.60 20.98
N ALA A 117 10.75 2.29 22.27
CA ALA A 117 10.73 3.30 23.32
C ALA A 117 12.10 4.00 23.52
N SER A 118 13.21 3.29 23.27
CA SER A 118 14.56 3.82 23.48
C SER A 118 15.14 4.61 22.29
N ALA A 119 14.65 4.37 21.07
CA ALA A 119 15.19 4.98 19.84
C ALA A 119 14.65 6.38 19.53
N SER A 120 13.71 6.90 20.31
CA SER A 120 13.10 8.24 20.11
C SER A 120 13.99 9.42 20.57
N SER A 121 15.32 9.27 20.50
CA SER A 121 16.25 10.32 20.96
C SER A 121 16.58 11.32 19.85
N ALA A 122 16.29 12.58 20.12
CA ALA A 122 16.84 13.79 19.48
C ALA A 122 16.29 14.25 18.11
N ALA A 123 15.28 13.60 17.53
CA ALA A 123 14.48 14.26 16.49
C ALA A 123 13.86 15.51 17.09
N SER A 124 14.05 16.67 16.46
CA SER A 124 13.40 17.92 16.85
C SER A 124 11.92 17.61 17.06
N VAL A 125 11.44 17.75 18.31
CA VAL A 125 10.05 17.47 18.66
C VAL A 125 9.20 18.41 17.82
N SER A 126 8.73 17.92 16.68
CA SER A 126 7.76 18.61 15.86
C SER A 126 6.49 18.60 16.67
N ILE A 127 6.25 19.69 17.37
CA ILE A 127 5.05 19.87 18.17
C ILE A 127 3.88 19.75 17.21
N LEU A 128 2.96 18.82 17.49
CA LEU A 128 1.72 18.70 16.73
C LEU A 128 1.07 20.08 16.61
N ARG A 129 0.89 20.54 15.37
CA ARG A 129 0.21 21.79 15.04
C ARG A 129 -1.30 21.59 15.06
N GLU A 130 -2.04 22.68 15.10
CA GLU A 130 -3.49 22.61 14.96
C GLU A 130 -3.84 22.02 13.57
N PRO A 131 -4.78 21.06 13.48
CA PRO A 131 -5.19 20.48 12.20
C PRO A 131 -5.60 21.53 11.15
N VAL A 132 -6.21 22.64 11.58
CA VAL A 132 -6.57 23.75 10.68
C VAL A 132 -5.34 24.44 10.08
N ASP A 133 -4.26 24.58 10.83
CA ASP A 133 -3.02 25.20 10.36
C ASP A 133 -2.31 24.29 9.36
N ILE A 134 -2.34 22.97 9.59
CA ILE A 134 -1.80 21.98 8.67
C ILE A 134 -2.58 22.04 7.35
N VAL A 135 -3.91 22.02 7.40
CA VAL A 135 -4.74 22.09 6.19
C VAL A 135 -4.55 23.41 5.45
N ALA A 136 -4.50 24.55 6.16
CA ALA A 136 -4.28 25.86 5.54
C ALA A 136 -2.93 25.92 4.79
N GLU A 137 -1.87 25.35 5.37
CA GLU A 137 -0.56 25.25 4.72
C GLU A 137 -0.59 24.36 3.48
N VAL A 138 -1.18 23.16 3.58
CA VAL A 138 -1.26 22.23 2.44
C VAL A 138 -2.04 22.84 1.28
N LEU A 139 -3.15 23.51 1.56
CA LEU A 139 -3.99 24.11 0.53
C LEU A 139 -3.39 25.40 -0.06
N GLN A 140 -2.45 26.06 0.64
CA GLN A 140 -1.91 27.38 0.30
C GLN A 140 -3.02 28.43 0.05
N ARG A 141 -4.17 28.26 0.72
CA ARG A 141 -5.38 29.09 0.64
C ARG A 141 -6.25 28.86 1.86
N ASP A 142 -7.30 29.68 2.00
CA ASP A 142 -8.28 29.53 3.08
C ASP A 142 -8.95 28.15 3.08
N VAL A 143 -9.08 27.58 4.27
CA VAL A 143 -9.75 26.29 4.48
C VAL A 143 -11.25 26.45 4.25
N PRO A 144 -11.87 25.65 3.36
CA PRO A 144 -13.32 25.67 3.16
C PRO A 144 -14.08 25.49 4.48
N LEU A 145 -15.20 26.19 4.65
CA LEU A 145 -15.96 26.18 5.91
C LEU A 145 -16.44 24.77 6.29
N ASP A 146 -16.91 24.01 5.32
CA ASP A 146 -17.35 22.62 5.49
C ASP A 146 -16.20 21.70 5.93
N VAL A 147 -14.99 21.93 5.43
CA VAL A 147 -13.79 21.22 5.93
C VAL A 147 -13.52 21.63 7.37
N LYS A 148 -13.46 22.94 7.64
CA LYS A 148 -13.11 23.50 8.95
C LYS A 148 -14.03 23.02 10.07
N GLU A 149 -15.33 22.93 9.81
CA GLU A 149 -16.34 22.45 10.77
C GLU A 149 -16.20 20.96 11.11
N ASN A 150 -15.53 20.18 10.24
CA ASN A 150 -15.35 18.74 10.40
C ASN A 150 -13.90 18.35 10.73
N LEU A 151 -13.00 19.32 10.99
CA LEU A 151 -11.65 19.01 11.43
C LEU A 151 -11.67 18.55 12.90
N PRO A 152 -10.91 17.49 13.25
CA PRO A 152 -10.71 17.14 14.65
C PRO A 152 -9.95 18.27 15.37
N SER A 153 -10.17 18.39 16.68
CA SER A 153 -9.32 19.26 17.51
C SER A 153 -7.94 18.65 17.69
N ARG A 154 -6.93 19.47 17.98
CA ARG A 154 -5.60 18.97 18.34
C ARG A 154 -5.67 18.05 19.56
N GLU A 155 -6.44 18.42 20.59
CA GLU A 155 -6.60 17.61 21.80
C GLU A 155 -7.16 16.23 21.48
N GLU A 156 -8.12 16.14 20.55
CA GLU A 156 -8.67 14.87 20.09
C GLU A 156 -7.62 14.03 19.35
N VAL A 157 -6.84 14.63 18.44
CA VAL A 157 -5.74 13.93 17.75
C VAL A 157 -4.69 13.42 18.75
N VAL A 158 -4.28 14.26 19.73
CA VAL A 158 -3.35 13.86 20.78
C VAL A 158 -3.93 12.74 21.64
N LYS A 159 -5.21 12.81 22.01
CA LYS A 159 -5.90 11.76 22.78
C LYS A 159 -5.91 10.44 22.03
N LEU A 160 -6.15 10.46 20.71
CA LEU A 160 -6.29 9.26 19.90
C LEU A 160 -4.94 8.65 19.48
N TYR A 161 -3.97 9.49 19.11
CA TYR A 161 -2.74 9.04 18.44
C TYR A 161 -1.45 9.53 19.11
N GLY A 162 -1.53 10.43 20.09
CA GLY A 162 -0.37 11.05 20.73
C GLY A 162 0.09 12.32 20.03
N ALA A 163 1.01 13.05 20.68
CA ALA A 163 1.52 14.34 20.18
C ALA A 163 2.72 14.23 19.23
N THR A 164 3.27 13.04 19.07
CA THR A 164 4.49 12.76 18.29
C THR A 164 4.26 11.58 17.35
N PRO A 165 4.92 11.56 16.18
CA PRO A 165 4.80 10.42 15.27
C PRO A 165 5.35 9.14 15.89
N ARG A 166 4.77 8.00 15.51
CA ARG A 166 5.18 6.66 15.93
C ARG A 166 5.73 5.89 14.74
N ILE A 167 7.05 5.73 14.72
CA ILE A 167 7.77 4.98 13.68
C ILE A 167 8.48 3.82 14.35
N LEU A 168 8.18 2.58 13.93
CA LEU A 168 8.89 1.40 14.40
C LEU A 168 10.03 1.03 13.44
N GLY A 169 11.08 0.41 13.98
CA GLY A 169 12.18 -0.14 13.20
C GLY A 169 13.30 0.86 12.93
N LEU A 170 13.26 2.08 13.50
CA LEU A 170 14.32 3.08 13.33
C LEU A 170 15.69 2.57 13.79
N GLU A 171 15.73 1.68 14.77
CA GLU A 171 16.93 1.00 15.24
C GLU A 171 17.58 0.09 14.18
N THR A 172 16.83 -0.30 13.14
CA THR A 172 17.32 -1.17 12.05
C THR A 172 17.92 -0.39 10.88
N CYS A 173 17.79 0.94 10.87
CA CYS A 173 18.25 1.80 9.78
C CYS A 173 19.75 1.68 9.50
N GLN A 174 20.58 1.64 10.55
CA GLN A 174 22.02 1.48 10.37
C GLN A 174 22.36 0.12 9.74
N ALA A 175 21.72 -0.94 10.21
CA ALA A 175 21.90 -2.28 9.64
C ALA A 175 21.51 -2.33 8.14
N PHE A 176 20.45 -1.62 7.75
CA PHE A 176 20.09 -1.47 6.33
C PHE A 176 21.20 -0.79 5.54
N ARG A 177 21.68 0.37 6.01
CA ARG A 177 22.71 1.16 5.33
C ARG A 177 24.05 0.43 5.21
N ASP A 178 24.39 -0.40 6.19
CA ASP A 178 25.60 -1.21 6.19
C ASP A 178 25.50 -2.43 5.27
N THR A 179 24.31 -3.01 5.14
CA THR A 179 24.09 -4.24 4.35
C THR A 179 23.89 -3.95 2.86
N VAL A 180 23.23 -2.84 2.54
CA VAL A 180 22.89 -2.49 1.16
C VAL A 180 23.77 -1.33 0.70
N LYS A 181 24.47 -1.52 -0.42
CA LYS A 181 25.20 -0.44 -1.07
C LYS A 181 24.23 0.69 -1.42
N GLN A 182 24.54 1.92 -1.02
CA GLN A 182 23.63 3.06 -1.16
C GLN A 182 23.26 3.39 -2.61
N GLN A 183 24.15 3.11 -3.56
CA GLN A 183 23.85 3.21 -5.00
C GLN A 183 22.84 2.17 -5.50
N ASP A 184 22.70 1.04 -4.80
CA ASP A 184 21.79 -0.05 -5.15
C ASP A 184 20.48 0.02 -4.34
N ALA A 185 20.47 0.73 -3.22
CA ALA A 185 19.35 0.82 -2.27
C ALA A 185 18.06 1.41 -2.85
N PHE A 186 16.91 0.94 -2.36
CA PHE A 186 15.59 1.45 -2.69
C PHE A 186 14.74 1.63 -1.42
N ILE A 187 13.84 2.60 -1.44
CA ILE A 187 12.80 2.79 -0.42
C ILE A 187 11.45 2.63 -1.11
N ALA A 188 10.56 1.82 -0.55
CA ALA A 188 9.26 1.57 -1.16
C ALA A 188 8.17 1.26 -0.13
N PRO A 189 6.91 1.65 -0.39
CA PRO A 189 5.83 1.35 0.53
C PRO A 189 5.43 -0.14 0.47
N ALA A 190 4.99 -0.62 1.62
CA ALA A 190 4.24 -1.84 1.83
C ALA A 190 3.05 -1.52 2.75
N GLY A 191 2.03 -2.37 2.84
CA GLY A 191 0.84 -2.10 3.65
C GLY A 191 -0.41 -2.74 3.06
N MET A 192 -1.41 -2.98 3.91
CA MET A 192 -2.72 -3.45 3.45
C MET A 192 -3.38 -2.44 2.50
N PHE A 193 -4.45 -2.87 1.82
CA PHE A 193 -5.27 -1.93 1.05
C PHE A 193 -5.81 -0.80 1.96
N ASN A 194 -5.93 0.42 1.41
CA ASN A 194 -6.43 1.62 2.11
C ASN A 194 -5.63 2.10 3.35
N THR A 195 -4.36 1.72 3.51
CA THR A 195 -3.53 2.20 4.64
C THR A 195 -2.64 3.39 4.30
N GLY A 196 -2.75 3.95 3.08
CA GLY A 196 -1.95 5.12 2.67
C GLY A 196 -0.66 4.80 1.95
N THR A 197 -0.46 3.57 1.44
CA THR A 197 0.75 3.20 0.69
C THR A 197 1.08 4.13 -0.49
N ASN A 198 0.05 4.66 -1.17
CA ASN A 198 0.28 5.63 -2.26
C ASN A 198 0.73 6.99 -1.73
N LEU A 199 0.18 7.42 -0.58
CA LEU A 199 0.56 8.68 0.04
C LEU A 199 2.04 8.67 0.46
N ILE A 200 2.49 7.55 1.04
CA ILE A 200 3.92 7.34 1.33
C ILE A 200 4.77 7.49 0.08
N TYR A 201 4.39 6.82 -1.01
CA TYR A 201 5.15 6.91 -2.26
C TYR A 201 5.21 8.34 -2.79
N GLU A 202 4.08 9.04 -2.87
CA GLU A 202 4.03 10.42 -3.37
C GLU A 202 4.89 11.36 -2.51
N TYR A 203 4.83 11.24 -1.18
CA TYR A 203 5.68 12.03 -0.30
C TYR A 203 7.17 11.72 -0.50
N LEU A 204 7.55 10.43 -0.57
CA LEU A 204 8.93 10.05 -0.83
C LEU A 204 9.41 10.55 -2.20
N GLU A 205 8.58 10.39 -3.24
CA GLU A 205 8.91 10.83 -4.59
C GLU A 205 9.09 12.35 -4.67
N GLN A 206 8.38 13.15 -3.89
CA GLN A 206 8.47 14.60 -3.94
C GLN A 206 9.55 15.17 -3.02
N ASN A 207 9.94 14.45 -1.98
CA ASN A 207 10.75 15.03 -0.89
C ASN A 207 12.05 14.30 -0.58
N CYS A 208 12.26 13.08 -1.10
CA CYS A 208 13.42 12.26 -0.75
C CYS A 208 14.22 11.80 -1.98
N ASN A 209 15.54 11.77 -1.84
CA ASN A 209 16.41 11.08 -2.78
C ASN A 209 17.56 10.33 -2.09
N LEU A 210 18.16 9.37 -2.79
CA LEU A 210 19.41 8.69 -2.40
C LEU A 210 20.58 9.28 -3.20
N PRO A 211 21.43 10.14 -2.61
CA PRO A 211 22.48 10.86 -3.35
C PRO A 211 23.46 9.94 -4.09
N ASP A 212 23.89 8.86 -3.45
CA ASP A 212 24.81 7.89 -4.05
C ASP A 212 24.19 7.21 -5.27
N LYS A 213 22.88 6.96 -5.25
CA LYS A 213 22.16 6.39 -6.38
C LYS A 213 22.03 7.39 -7.52
N VAL A 214 21.68 8.64 -7.21
CA VAL A 214 21.60 9.72 -8.20
C VAL A 214 22.97 9.97 -8.85
N ARG A 215 24.07 9.88 -8.10
CA ARG A 215 25.43 10.02 -8.63
C ARG A 215 25.77 8.95 -9.66
N VAL A 216 25.35 7.71 -9.46
CA VAL A 216 25.69 6.58 -10.34
C VAL A 216 24.70 6.42 -11.51
N HIS A 217 23.41 6.64 -11.25
CA HIS A 217 22.33 6.33 -12.19
C HIS A 217 21.58 7.57 -12.72
N GLY A 218 21.96 8.77 -12.29
CA GLY A 218 21.33 10.03 -12.66
C GLY A 218 20.03 10.30 -11.90
N ILE A 219 19.49 11.51 -12.12
CA ILE A 219 18.30 12.04 -11.42
C ILE A 219 17.02 11.22 -11.66
N VAL A 220 16.99 10.39 -12.70
CA VAL A 220 15.85 9.50 -12.99
C VAL A 220 15.75 8.33 -12.01
N SER A 221 16.80 8.03 -11.27
CA SER A 221 16.88 6.91 -10.33
C SER A 221 17.20 7.42 -8.92
N ARG A 222 16.20 8.01 -8.26
CA ARG A 222 16.34 8.60 -6.91
C ARG A 222 16.25 7.59 -5.77
N GLY A 223 15.99 6.32 -6.08
CA GLY A 223 15.84 5.25 -5.08
C GLY A 223 14.41 5.05 -4.57
N MET A 224 13.49 5.98 -4.83
CA MET A 224 12.09 5.84 -4.43
C MET A 224 11.33 4.97 -5.42
N ARG A 225 10.56 3.97 -4.93
CA ARG A 225 9.78 3.05 -5.76
C ARG A 225 8.33 3.01 -5.30
N PHE A 226 7.42 2.84 -6.26
CA PHE A 226 5.97 2.78 -6.02
C PHE A 226 5.53 1.60 -5.13
N GLN A 227 6.30 0.52 -5.14
CA GLN A 227 6.04 -0.68 -4.34
C GLN A 227 7.32 -1.49 -4.14
N VAL A 228 7.35 -2.28 -3.07
CA VAL A 228 8.34 -3.37 -2.91
C VAL A 228 8.20 -4.41 -4.03
N PRO A 229 9.27 -5.13 -4.42
CA PRO A 229 9.26 -6.04 -5.57
C PRO A 229 8.28 -7.20 -5.48
N TRP A 230 7.95 -7.67 -4.28
CA TRP A 230 6.98 -8.74 -4.06
C TRP A 230 5.52 -8.23 -3.99
N GLY A 231 5.30 -6.93 -4.15
CA GLY A 231 3.99 -6.27 -4.16
C GLY A 231 3.67 -5.59 -2.83
N LYS A 232 3.25 -4.32 -2.87
CA LYS A 232 3.04 -3.53 -1.64
C LYS A 232 1.95 -4.06 -0.71
N HIS A 233 0.98 -4.82 -1.22
CA HIS A 233 -0.10 -5.40 -0.41
C HIS A 233 0.18 -6.84 0.03
N ALA A 234 1.30 -7.42 -0.39
CA ALA A 234 1.68 -8.77 0.00
C ALA A 234 2.23 -8.79 1.45
N PRO A 235 2.05 -9.90 2.17
CA PRO A 235 2.61 -10.06 3.50
C PRO A 235 4.14 -10.24 3.46
N ALA A 236 4.80 -10.19 4.62
CA ALA A 236 6.26 -10.17 4.72
C ALA A 236 6.92 -11.45 4.16
N SER A 237 6.30 -12.61 4.36
CA SER A 237 6.77 -13.94 3.90
C SER A 237 6.90 -14.06 2.38
N TRP A 238 6.28 -13.15 1.62
CA TRP A 238 6.37 -13.13 0.16
C TRP A 238 7.70 -12.56 -0.35
N ARG A 239 8.42 -11.82 0.50
CA ARG A 239 9.76 -11.34 0.20
C ARG A 239 10.67 -12.53 -0.15
N LEU A 240 11.40 -12.43 -1.25
CA LEU A 240 12.25 -13.45 -1.87
C LEU A 240 11.53 -14.66 -2.47
N ASN A 241 10.22 -14.84 -2.24
CA ASN A 241 9.45 -15.96 -2.75
C ASN A 241 8.47 -15.57 -3.86
N HIS A 242 8.25 -14.27 -4.07
CA HIS A 242 7.30 -13.74 -5.04
C HIS A 242 7.82 -12.46 -5.71
N PHE A 243 7.44 -12.25 -6.97
CA PHE A 243 7.62 -10.98 -7.68
C PHE A 243 6.26 -10.48 -8.15
N ALA A 244 5.93 -9.24 -7.78
CA ALA A 244 4.80 -8.55 -8.37
C ALA A 244 4.97 -8.44 -9.88
N LYS A 245 3.86 -8.50 -10.60
CA LYS A 245 3.83 -8.48 -12.06
C LYS A 245 4.63 -7.31 -12.68
N ASP A 246 4.53 -6.14 -12.05
CA ASP A 246 5.15 -4.92 -12.55
C ASP A 246 6.58 -4.70 -12.00
N ALA A 247 7.08 -5.62 -11.18
CA ALA A 247 8.45 -5.58 -10.67
C ALA A 247 9.41 -6.29 -11.65
N PRO A 248 10.52 -5.65 -12.06
CA PRO A 248 11.54 -6.32 -12.85
C PRO A 248 12.12 -7.52 -12.10
N LYS A 249 12.14 -8.71 -12.72
CA LYS A 249 12.70 -9.92 -12.09
C LYS A 249 14.21 -9.84 -11.81
N SER A 250 14.91 -8.90 -12.44
CA SER A 250 16.34 -8.67 -12.25
C SER A 250 16.66 -7.83 -11.01
N ILE A 251 15.65 -7.26 -10.33
CA ILE A 251 15.90 -6.41 -9.18
C ILE A 251 16.19 -7.26 -7.93
N ASP A 252 17.23 -6.90 -7.21
CA ASP A 252 17.53 -7.52 -5.92
C ASP A 252 16.49 -7.07 -4.87
N GLN A 253 15.66 -8.00 -4.41
CA GLN A 253 14.65 -7.70 -3.40
C GLN A 253 15.26 -7.36 -2.02
N THR A 254 16.52 -7.74 -1.78
CA THR A 254 17.22 -7.42 -0.53
C THR A 254 17.68 -5.97 -0.46
N ALA A 255 17.76 -5.28 -1.61
CA ALA A 255 18.15 -3.89 -1.71
C ALA A 255 17.04 -2.90 -1.30
N PHE A 256 15.89 -3.37 -0.83
CA PHE A 256 14.74 -2.53 -0.47
C PHE A 256 14.61 -2.36 1.04
N LEU A 257 14.37 -1.11 1.47
CA LEU A 257 13.81 -0.76 2.77
C LEU A 257 12.28 -0.64 2.63
N PRO A 258 11.50 -1.61 3.14
CA PRO A 258 10.05 -1.53 3.10
C PRO A 258 9.53 -0.54 4.14
N ILE A 259 8.61 0.33 3.72
CA ILE A 259 7.89 1.26 4.60
C ILE A 259 6.46 0.76 4.74
N VAL A 260 6.21 0.02 5.81
CA VAL A 260 4.93 -0.63 6.10
C VAL A 260 3.93 0.39 6.65
N ALA A 261 2.88 0.65 5.90
CA ALA A 261 1.79 1.52 6.32
C ALA A 261 0.80 0.74 7.19
N ILE A 262 0.61 1.20 8.44
CA ILE A 262 -0.46 0.78 9.33
C ILE A 262 -1.49 1.88 9.49
N LYS A 263 -2.75 1.51 9.69
CA LYS A 263 -3.84 2.45 9.92
C LYS A 263 -4.66 1.97 11.11
N ASP A 264 -5.27 2.90 11.85
CA ASP A 264 -6.20 2.59 12.93
C ASP A 264 -7.21 1.52 12.47
N PRO A 265 -7.32 0.37 13.17
CA PRO A 265 -8.13 -0.75 12.70
C PRO A 265 -9.59 -0.36 12.45
N PHE A 266 -10.15 0.56 13.24
CA PHE A 266 -11.55 0.95 13.12
C PHE A 266 -11.80 1.75 11.84
N THR A 267 -10.98 2.77 11.59
CA THR A 267 -11.12 3.60 10.37
C THR A 267 -10.59 2.88 9.13
N TRP A 268 -9.69 1.91 9.29
CA TRP A 268 -9.26 1.03 8.20
C TRP A 268 -10.40 0.13 7.74
N MET A 269 -11.07 -0.60 8.63
CA MET A 269 -12.18 -1.49 8.27
C MET A 269 -13.34 -0.72 7.62
N GLN A 270 -13.70 0.45 8.14
CA GLN A 270 -14.67 1.34 7.47
C GLN A 270 -14.21 1.76 6.07
N SER A 271 -12.92 2.04 5.89
CA SER A 271 -12.42 2.41 4.56
C SER A 271 -12.52 1.27 3.55
N MET A 272 -12.45 0.01 4.00
CA MET A 272 -12.64 -1.18 3.19
C MET A 272 -14.09 -1.31 2.68
N CYS A 273 -15.08 -0.81 3.42
CA CYS A 273 -16.48 -0.77 2.98
C CYS A 273 -16.71 0.01 1.68
N ARG A 274 -15.90 1.04 1.45
CA ARG A 274 -15.98 1.83 0.21
C ARG A 274 -15.38 1.10 -0.99
N HIS A 275 -14.27 0.39 -0.76
CA HIS A 275 -13.55 -0.36 -1.79
C HIS A 275 -12.90 -1.59 -1.16
N GLY A 276 -13.48 -2.78 -1.38
CA GLY A 276 -12.92 -4.04 -0.87
C GLY A 276 -11.64 -4.50 -1.57
N TYR A 277 -11.33 -3.96 -2.75
CA TYR A 277 -10.22 -4.39 -3.61
C TYR A 277 -10.23 -5.90 -3.86
N ALA A 278 -9.22 -6.61 -3.36
CA ALA A 278 -9.08 -8.04 -3.47
C ALA A 278 -9.55 -8.79 -2.21
N ALA A 279 -10.10 -8.08 -1.23
CA ALA A 279 -10.82 -8.65 -0.10
C ALA A 279 -12.30 -8.84 -0.46
N PHE A 280 -12.84 -9.98 -0.06
CA PHE A 280 -14.21 -10.39 -0.36
C PHE A 280 -14.87 -10.86 0.92
N TRP A 281 -15.91 -10.17 1.35
CA TRP A 281 -16.77 -10.58 2.46
C TRP A 281 -18.21 -10.08 2.23
N PRO A 282 -19.23 -10.77 2.76
CA PRO A 282 -20.59 -10.24 2.81
C PRO A 282 -20.62 -8.91 3.58
N HIS A 283 -21.18 -7.86 2.98
CA HIS A 283 -21.48 -6.59 3.66
C HIS A 283 -22.56 -5.84 2.89
N SER A 284 -23.22 -4.90 3.55
CA SER A 284 -24.21 -4.01 2.95
C SER A 284 -23.86 -2.54 3.20
N LYS A 285 -24.64 -1.60 2.65
CA LYS A 285 -24.49 -0.19 3.00
C LYS A 285 -25.02 0.11 4.40
N GLN A 286 -25.92 -0.74 4.90
CA GLN A 286 -26.58 -0.60 6.19
C GLN A 286 -25.72 -1.18 7.32
N HIS A 287 -24.87 -2.14 6.99
CA HIS A 287 -24.01 -2.83 7.94
C HIS A 287 -22.66 -3.14 7.29
N CYS A 288 -21.69 -2.30 7.61
CA CYS A 288 -20.29 -2.47 7.24
C CYS A 288 -19.44 -1.71 8.27
N PRO A 289 -18.44 -2.34 8.91
CA PRO A 289 -17.63 -3.44 8.38
C PRO A 289 -18.23 -4.84 8.46
N ASN A 290 -19.33 -5.05 9.18
CA ASN A 290 -20.03 -6.33 9.29
C ASN A 290 -19.07 -7.39 9.84
N LEU A 291 -18.62 -7.21 11.09
CA LEU A 291 -17.71 -8.15 11.75
C LEU A 291 -18.44 -9.39 12.23
N VAL A 292 -19.69 -9.22 12.66
CA VAL A 292 -20.60 -10.30 13.07
C VAL A 292 -21.88 -10.24 12.25
N PRO A 293 -22.52 -11.37 11.91
CA PRO A 293 -23.77 -11.35 11.17
C PRO A 293 -24.92 -10.78 12.02
N MET A 294 -25.64 -9.79 11.50
CA MET A 294 -26.85 -9.24 12.15
C MET A 294 -28.14 -9.57 11.40
N TYR A 295 -28.03 -9.85 10.11
CA TYR A 295 -29.18 -10.19 9.27
C TYR A 295 -29.07 -11.62 8.75
N PRO A 296 -30.20 -12.34 8.51
CA PRO A 296 -30.18 -13.73 8.03
C PRO A 296 -29.41 -13.94 6.71
N TYR A 297 -29.32 -12.91 5.85
CA TYR A 297 -28.55 -12.99 4.61
C TYR A 297 -27.02 -12.89 4.83
N GLU A 298 -26.58 -12.40 5.99
CA GLU A 298 -25.17 -12.30 6.39
C GLU A 298 -24.68 -13.61 7.01
N GLU A 299 -25.58 -14.36 7.66
CA GLU A 299 -25.31 -15.71 8.19
C GLU A 299 -24.95 -16.71 7.07
N GLN A 300 -25.51 -16.51 5.87
CA GLN A 300 -25.17 -17.27 4.68
C GLN A 300 -23.87 -16.72 4.09
N ASN A 301 -22.74 -17.22 4.57
CA ASN A 301 -21.47 -16.79 4.00
C ASN A 301 -21.35 -17.30 2.54
N LYS A 302 -20.60 -16.56 1.71
CA LYS A 302 -20.33 -16.95 0.31
C LYS A 302 -19.52 -18.25 0.18
N PHE A 303 -19.12 -18.85 1.30
CA PHE A 303 -18.31 -20.05 1.40
C PHE A 303 -19.14 -21.28 1.76
N GLY A 304 -20.47 -21.16 1.91
CA GLY A 304 -21.39 -22.27 2.16
C GLY A 304 -21.43 -22.75 3.62
N GLU A 305 -20.78 -22.04 4.54
CA GLU A 305 -20.84 -22.34 5.98
C GLU A 305 -21.77 -21.34 6.66
N VAL A 306 -22.67 -21.85 7.51
CA VAL A 306 -23.42 -20.99 8.43
C VAL A 306 -22.47 -20.66 9.57
N ASN A 307 -21.87 -19.47 9.55
CA ASN A 307 -21.05 -18.99 10.66
C ASN A 307 -21.83 -17.93 11.43
N THR A 308 -22.13 -18.20 12.69
CA THR A 308 -22.85 -17.28 13.57
C THR A 308 -21.94 -16.30 14.28
N ASP A 309 -20.65 -16.60 14.37
CA ASP A 309 -19.76 -15.90 15.31
C ASP A 309 -19.00 -14.75 14.65
N SER A 310 -18.77 -14.82 13.34
CA SER A 310 -18.06 -13.78 12.58
C SER A 310 -18.28 -13.90 11.06
N VAL A 311 -18.10 -12.77 10.37
CA VAL A 311 -18.17 -12.71 8.91
C VAL A 311 -16.79 -12.94 8.29
N LYS A 312 -16.59 -14.13 7.71
CA LYS A 312 -15.31 -14.52 7.08
C LYS A 312 -14.93 -13.61 5.90
N VAL A 313 -13.63 -13.35 5.79
CA VAL A 313 -13.03 -12.53 4.73
C VAL A 313 -12.10 -13.38 3.88
N GLY A 314 -12.37 -13.47 2.58
CA GLY A 314 -11.42 -14.07 1.62
C GLY A 314 -10.56 -13.00 0.97
N LEU A 315 -9.24 -13.12 1.05
CA LEU A 315 -8.29 -12.20 0.44
C LEU A 315 -7.48 -12.87 -0.66
N LYS A 316 -7.34 -12.18 -1.79
CA LYS A 316 -6.54 -12.62 -2.93
C LYS A 316 -5.33 -11.69 -3.13
N TYR A 317 -4.13 -12.14 -2.76
CA TYR A 317 -2.91 -11.34 -2.91
C TYR A 317 -2.40 -11.28 -4.35
N ASP A 318 -2.37 -12.42 -5.03
CA ASP A 318 -2.00 -12.50 -6.45
C ASP A 318 -3.26 -12.55 -7.31
N ALA A 319 -3.39 -11.63 -8.27
CA ALA A 319 -4.48 -11.59 -9.23
C ALA A 319 -4.64 -12.89 -10.04
N TYR A 320 -3.57 -13.68 -10.19
CA TYR A 320 -3.57 -14.93 -10.96
C TYR A 320 -3.83 -16.18 -10.13
N SER A 321 -3.56 -16.15 -8.83
CA SER A 321 -3.91 -17.26 -7.95
C SER A 321 -5.42 -17.51 -7.94
N GLN A 322 -5.83 -18.77 -8.01
CA GLN A 322 -7.24 -19.13 -7.77
C GLN A 322 -7.56 -19.18 -6.28
N ASP A 323 -6.54 -19.34 -5.45
CA ASP A 323 -6.68 -19.54 -4.02
C ASP A 323 -6.89 -18.20 -3.31
N ARG A 324 -7.78 -18.23 -2.31
CA ARG A 324 -8.02 -17.14 -1.38
C ARG A 324 -7.55 -17.58 -0.01
N ILE A 325 -6.88 -16.69 0.69
CA ILE A 325 -6.63 -16.89 2.11
C ILE A 325 -7.89 -16.42 2.84
N ILE A 326 -8.46 -17.31 3.65
CA ILE A 326 -9.68 -17.06 4.40
C ILE A 326 -9.30 -16.68 5.83
N TYR A 327 -9.80 -15.53 6.27
CA TYR A 327 -9.68 -15.01 7.62
C TYR A 327 -11.05 -15.03 8.30
N ASP A 328 -11.08 -15.15 9.63
CA ASP A 328 -12.33 -15.24 10.37
C ASP A 328 -13.15 -13.94 10.36
N SER A 329 -12.48 -12.79 10.24
CA SER A 329 -13.12 -11.47 10.06
C SER A 329 -12.14 -10.44 9.51
N LEU A 330 -12.62 -9.22 9.20
CA LEU A 330 -11.73 -8.10 8.84
C LEU A 330 -10.74 -7.77 9.96
N ALA A 331 -11.17 -7.89 11.23
CA ALA A 331 -10.29 -7.65 12.38
C ALA A 331 -9.19 -8.71 12.50
N HIS A 332 -9.49 -9.99 12.23
CA HIS A 332 -8.48 -11.05 12.17
C HIS A 332 -7.50 -10.83 11.03
N LEU A 333 -7.99 -10.47 9.84
CA LEU A 333 -7.14 -10.10 8.72
C LEU A 333 -6.17 -8.95 9.08
N TRP A 334 -6.63 -7.91 9.78
CA TRP A 334 -5.76 -6.82 10.26
C TRP A 334 -4.70 -7.35 11.24
N ASN A 335 -5.13 -8.11 12.26
CA ASN A 335 -4.22 -8.66 13.27
C ASN A 335 -3.12 -9.53 12.66
N GLU A 336 -3.51 -10.50 11.82
CA GLU A 336 -2.60 -11.49 11.27
C GLU A 336 -1.60 -10.86 10.30
N TRP A 337 -2.07 -9.95 9.43
CA TRP A 337 -1.19 -9.29 8.47
C TRP A 337 -0.11 -8.45 9.16
N TYR A 338 -0.47 -7.67 10.17
CA TYR A 338 0.52 -6.86 10.91
C TYR A 338 1.37 -7.70 11.86
N ALA A 339 0.83 -8.75 12.47
CA ALA A 339 1.61 -9.67 13.28
C ALA A 339 2.76 -10.30 12.48
N GLU A 340 2.52 -10.66 11.22
CA GLU A 340 3.55 -11.22 10.35
C GLU A 340 4.72 -10.26 10.14
N TRP A 341 4.44 -8.98 9.87
CA TRP A 341 5.47 -7.95 9.76
C TRP A 341 6.20 -7.71 11.08
N LEU A 342 5.47 -7.62 12.20
CA LEU A 342 6.06 -7.40 13.52
C LEU A 342 6.91 -8.60 13.99
N ASN A 343 6.70 -9.79 13.43
CA ASN A 343 7.52 -10.97 13.73
C ASN A 343 8.78 -11.07 12.85
N VAL A 344 8.99 -10.14 11.90
CA VAL A 344 10.19 -10.12 11.06
C VAL A 344 11.40 -9.69 11.90
N THR A 345 12.42 -10.55 11.95
CA THR A 345 13.69 -10.30 12.64
C THR A 345 14.91 -10.32 11.72
N HIS A 346 14.74 -10.69 10.45
CA HIS A 346 15.84 -11.06 9.55
C HIS A 346 16.09 -10.04 8.43
N PHE A 347 15.32 -8.95 8.35
CA PHE A 347 15.63 -7.80 7.50
C PHE A 347 15.09 -6.49 8.07
N PRO A 348 15.71 -5.35 7.75
CA PRO A 348 15.22 -4.03 8.16
C PRO A 348 13.93 -3.63 7.45
N PHE A 349 13.01 -3.02 8.18
CA PHE A 349 11.80 -2.37 7.67
C PHE A 349 11.37 -1.28 8.66
N LEU A 350 10.54 -0.35 8.18
CA LEU A 350 9.87 0.63 9.04
C LEU A 350 8.37 0.36 9.07
N VAL A 351 7.71 0.64 10.19
CA VAL A 351 6.25 0.75 10.24
C VAL A 351 5.85 2.17 10.59
N VAL A 352 4.99 2.77 9.76
CA VAL A 352 4.50 4.14 9.93
C VAL A 352 2.98 4.15 9.97
N ARG A 353 2.39 4.96 10.85
CA ARG A 353 0.94 5.12 10.92
C ARG A 353 0.44 6.05 9.81
N PHE A 354 -0.72 5.73 9.25
CA PHE A 354 -1.42 6.58 8.29
C PHE A 354 -1.73 7.94 8.91
N GLU A 355 -2.11 7.94 10.19
CA GLU A 355 -2.45 9.15 10.92
C GLU A 355 -1.23 10.08 11.06
N ASP A 356 -0.03 9.54 11.28
CA ASP A 356 1.19 10.34 11.33
C ASP A 356 1.58 10.92 9.98
N LEU A 357 1.21 10.25 8.87
CA LEU A 357 1.37 10.82 7.52
C LEU A 357 0.43 11.99 7.25
N LEU A 358 -0.66 12.14 8.02
CA LEU A 358 -1.56 13.28 7.91
C LEU A 358 -1.10 14.44 8.78
N PHE A 359 -0.70 14.17 10.03
CA PHE A 359 -0.43 15.21 11.02
C PHE A 359 1.05 15.55 11.21
N HIS A 360 1.94 14.65 10.79
CA HIS A 360 3.39 14.73 10.99
C HIS A 360 4.15 14.34 9.71
N ALA A 361 3.57 14.60 8.53
CA ALA A 361 4.09 14.13 7.23
C ALA A 361 5.58 14.42 7.05
N GLU A 362 6.00 15.68 7.25
CA GLU A 362 7.40 16.09 7.10
C GLU A 362 8.33 15.33 8.04
N ALA A 363 7.98 15.22 9.33
CA ALA A 363 8.79 14.52 10.31
C ALA A 363 8.91 13.01 9.97
N VAL A 364 7.79 12.36 9.62
CA VAL A 364 7.78 10.94 9.26
C VAL A 364 8.64 10.67 8.04
N ILE A 365 8.48 11.48 6.98
CA ILE A 365 9.16 11.27 5.72
C ILE A 365 10.65 11.61 5.83
N THR A 366 11.02 12.59 6.66
CA THR A 366 12.41 12.89 7.00
C THR A 366 13.10 11.68 7.64
N GLU A 367 12.49 11.09 8.67
CA GLU A 367 13.04 9.91 9.34
C GLU A 367 13.15 8.70 8.40
N VAL A 368 12.10 8.46 7.60
CA VAL A 368 12.11 7.39 6.59
C VAL A 368 13.23 7.61 5.56
N CYS A 369 13.38 8.84 5.06
CA CYS A 369 14.39 9.18 4.06
C CYS A 369 15.81 8.96 4.61
N HIS A 370 16.10 9.50 5.80
CA HIS A 370 17.38 9.32 6.47
C HIS A 370 17.66 7.85 6.81
N CYS A 371 16.64 7.09 7.19
CA CYS A 371 16.77 5.66 7.45
C CYS A 371 17.35 4.91 6.25
N GLY A 372 16.83 5.20 5.05
CA GLY A 372 17.32 4.61 3.80
C GLY A 372 18.65 5.16 3.30
N GLY A 373 19.29 6.10 4.02
CA GLY A 373 20.52 6.78 3.60
C GLY A 373 20.29 7.92 2.61
N GLY A 374 19.06 8.41 2.53
CA GLY A 374 18.69 9.53 1.69
C GLY A 374 18.86 10.89 2.36
N VAL A 375 18.56 11.93 1.60
CA VAL A 375 18.45 13.32 2.07
C VAL A 375 17.12 13.91 1.62
N MET A 376 16.60 14.82 2.44
CA MET A 376 15.43 15.61 2.09
C MET A 376 15.80 16.63 1.01
N GLU A 377 15.24 16.47 -0.18
CA GLU A 377 15.43 17.40 -1.29
C GLU A 377 14.07 17.56 -1.99
N PRO A 378 13.33 18.65 -1.70
CA PRO A 378 12.08 18.95 -2.37
C PRO A 378 12.32 19.04 -3.87
N PHE A 379 11.67 18.18 -4.64
CA PHE A 379 11.88 18.10 -6.08
C PHE A 379 10.55 18.15 -6.82
N SER A 380 10.23 19.32 -7.37
CA SER A 380 9.07 19.47 -8.23
C SER A 380 9.44 19.22 -9.69
N MET A 381 9.28 17.97 -10.17
CA MET A 381 9.31 17.72 -11.63
C MET A 381 8.09 18.25 -12.37
N ARG A 382 7.03 18.66 -11.67
CA ARG A 382 5.72 18.95 -12.28
C ARG A 382 5.75 20.04 -13.35
N LYS A 383 6.84 20.78 -13.52
CA LYS A 383 6.99 21.78 -14.61
C LYS A 383 8.36 21.80 -15.30
N GLY A 384 9.19 20.77 -15.16
CA GLY A 384 10.54 20.76 -15.75
C GLY A 384 11.44 21.92 -15.31
N LYS A 385 11.10 22.57 -14.19
CA LYS A 385 11.91 23.57 -13.50
C LYS A 385 12.20 23.03 -12.12
N LEU A 386 13.49 23.01 -11.78
CA LEU A 386 13.93 22.93 -10.40
C LEU A 386 13.36 24.17 -9.71
N ASP A 387 12.31 23.98 -8.93
CA ASP A 387 11.80 25.02 -8.05
C ASP A 387 12.48 24.80 -6.70
N ASP A 388 13.46 25.65 -6.39
CA ASP A 388 14.22 25.65 -5.13
C ASP A 388 13.35 26.11 -3.94
N SER A 389 12.03 25.92 -3.98
CA SER A 389 11.17 26.17 -2.83
C SER A 389 11.61 25.27 -1.68
N GLN A 390 12.22 25.90 -0.66
CA GLN A 390 13.03 25.25 0.39
C GLN A 390 12.21 24.48 1.45
N GLY A 391 11.11 23.82 1.07
CA GLY A 391 10.21 23.20 2.04
C GLY A 391 9.63 21.87 1.59
N PHE A 392 9.14 21.11 2.57
CA PHE A 392 8.41 19.87 2.35
C PHE A 392 7.18 20.09 1.46
N GLN A 393 7.04 19.29 0.41
CA GLN A 393 5.91 19.32 -0.52
C GLN A 393 4.80 18.39 -0.03
N TYR A 394 3.67 19.01 0.30
CA TYR A 394 2.46 18.31 0.68
C TYR A 394 1.65 17.87 -0.54
N ILE A 395 0.96 16.73 -0.41
CA ILE A 395 0.05 16.20 -1.42
C ILE A 395 -1.36 16.73 -1.14
N GLU A 396 -1.78 17.80 -1.82
CA GLU A 396 -3.15 18.34 -1.67
C GLU A 396 -4.21 17.37 -2.23
N ASP A 397 -3.98 16.92 -3.47
CA ASP A 397 -4.90 16.08 -4.21
C ASP A 397 -4.91 14.62 -3.72
N SER A 398 -5.82 13.82 -4.27
CA SER A 398 -5.76 12.37 -4.06
C SER A 398 -4.45 11.76 -4.58
N ALA A 399 -3.72 11.08 -3.70
CA ALA A 399 -2.54 10.28 -4.04
C ALA A 399 -2.84 9.06 -4.96
N LYS A 400 -4.10 8.87 -5.39
CA LYS A 400 -4.48 7.84 -6.37
C LYS A 400 -4.65 8.39 -7.79
N GLY A 401 -4.52 9.71 -7.96
CA GLY A 401 -4.73 10.38 -9.24
C GLY A 401 -6.20 10.36 -9.72
N GLY A 402 -6.46 11.02 -10.85
CA GLY A 402 -7.80 11.19 -11.42
C GLY A 402 -8.35 10.00 -12.22
N GLN A 403 -7.86 8.78 -12.01
CA GLN A 403 -8.40 7.61 -12.71
C GLN A 403 -9.83 7.30 -12.22
N LYS A 404 -10.75 6.98 -13.14
CA LYS A 404 -12.16 6.65 -12.80
C LYS A 404 -12.31 5.53 -11.77
N ILE A 405 -11.38 4.58 -11.73
CA ILE A 405 -11.36 3.47 -10.76
C ILE A 405 -11.12 3.96 -9.32
N HIS A 406 -10.70 5.23 -9.17
CA HIS A 406 -10.41 5.88 -7.90
C HIS A 406 -11.26 7.13 -7.66
N GLU A 407 -12.38 7.26 -8.39
CA GLU A 407 -13.37 8.31 -8.15
C GLU A 407 -13.89 8.23 -6.69
N GLY A 408 -13.93 9.38 -6.00
CA GLY A 408 -14.25 9.43 -4.56
C GLY A 408 -13.07 9.14 -3.62
N SER A 409 -11.84 9.06 -4.14
CA SER A 409 -10.64 9.16 -3.31
C SER A 409 -10.56 10.54 -2.65
N SER A 410 -10.13 10.55 -1.39
CA SER A 410 -10.10 11.77 -0.58
C SER A 410 -8.78 12.50 -0.79
N GLY A 411 -8.83 13.79 -1.11
CA GLY A 411 -7.67 14.67 -0.98
C GLY A 411 -7.29 14.85 0.50
N PHE A 412 -6.19 15.55 0.75
CA PHE A 412 -5.62 15.67 2.09
C PHE A 412 -6.59 16.23 3.13
N ALA A 413 -7.22 17.37 2.82
CA ALA A 413 -8.21 18.00 3.69
C ALA A 413 -9.35 17.05 4.07
N THR A 414 -9.92 16.34 3.09
CA THR A 414 -10.99 15.35 3.29
C THR A 414 -10.50 14.08 4.02
N ALA A 415 -9.20 13.78 3.99
CA ALA A 415 -8.64 12.67 4.75
C ALA A 415 -8.54 13.02 6.24
N ILE A 416 -8.16 14.26 6.57
CA ILE A 416 -8.08 14.74 7.96
C ILE A 416 -9.46 14.80 8.60
N THR A 417 -10.51 15.23 7.88
CA THR A 417 -11.88 15.25 8.41
C THR A 417 -12.46 13.85 8.66
N LYS A 418 -11.72 12.77 8.33
CA LYS A 418 -12.09 11.38 8.62
C LYS A 418 -11.35 10.81 9.83
N VAL A 419 -10.63 11.66 10.55
CA VAL A 419 -9.97 11.33 11.80
C VAL A 419 -10.80 11.93 12.93
N GLY A 420 -11.15 11.12 13.93
CA GLY A 420 -11.92 11.57 15.09
C GLY A 420 -12.61 10.42 15.80
N GLU A 421 -12.89 10.57 17.10
CA GLU A 421 -13.43 9.53 17.97
C GLU A 421 -14.82 9.09 17.49
N LYS A 422 -15.67 10.04 17.13
CA LYS A 422 -17.00 9.78 16.56
C LYS A 422 -16.90 8.98 15.26
N ILE A 423 -15.98 9.36 14.38
CA ILE A 423 -15.83 8.75 13.04
C ILE A 423 -15.37 7.30 13.16
N ARG A 424 -14.48 6.99 14.11
CA ARG A 424 -14.03 5.61 14.39
C ARG A 424 -15.19 4.65 14.63
N MET A 425 -16.33 5.14 15.13
CA MET A 425 -17.45 4.34 15.59
C MET A 425 -18.71 4.43 14.70
N GLU A 426 -18.80 5.43 13.81
CA GLU A 426 -20.04 5.79 13.10
C GLU A 426 -20.75 4.64 12.34
N GLN A 427 -20.02 3.63 11.88
CA GLN A 427 -20.56 2.52 11.09
C GLN A 427 -20.63 1.18 11.82
N TYR A 428 -20.29 1.15 13.11
CA TYR A 428 -20.27 -0.08 13.90
C TYR A 428 -21.58 -0.23 14.68
N THR A 429 -22.05 -1.47 14.78
CA THR A 429 -23.11 -1.85 15.73
C THR A 429 -22.51 -2.21 17.09
N GLU A 430 -23.35 -2.33 18.12
CA GLU A 430 -22.88 -2.72 19.46
C GLU A 430 -22.21 -4.09 19.41
N GLU A 431 -22.78 -5.03 18.65
CA GLU A 431 -22.26 -6.37 18.47
C GLU A 431 -20.92 -6.39 17.72
N ASP A 432 -20.77 -5.56 16.67
CA ASP A 432 -19.49 -5.38 15.99
C ASP A 432 -18.43 -4.84 16.95
N MET A 433 -18.78 -3.87 17.81
CA MET A 433 -17.86 -3.27 18.77
C MET A 433 -17.42 -4.26 19.87
N GLU A 434 -18.35 -5.02 20.42
CA GLU A 434 -18.02 -6.06 21.41
C GLU A 434 -17.17 -7.17 20.80
N PHE A 435 -17.46 -7.55 19.56
CA PHE A 435 -16.63 -8.49 18.83
C PHE A 435 -15.23 -7.92 18.58
N ALA A 436 -15.11 -6.68 18.11
CA ALA A 436 -13.81 -6.02 17.88
C ALA A 436 -12.98 -5.94 19.17
N LYS A 437 -13.60 -5.60 20.32
CA LYS A 437 -12.96 -5.58 21.64
C LYS A 437 -12.37 -6.93 22.04
N LYS A 438 -13.06 -8.02 21.67
CA LYS A 438 -12.65 -9.40 21.95
C LYS A 438 -11.48 -9.84 21.07
N VAL A 439 -11.51 -9.52 19.78
CA VAL A 439 -10.60 -10.12 18.80
C VAL A 439 -9.41 -9.26 18.41
N LEU A 440 -9.51 -7.92 18.48
CA LEU A 440 -8.38 -7.06 18.13
C LEU A 440 -7.23 -7.28 19.11
N ARG A 441 -6.04 -7.45 18.54
CA ARG A 441 -4.81 -7.73 19.29
C ARG A 441 -4.36 -6.50 20.05
N LYS A 442 -4.53 -6.52 21.37
CA LYS A 442 -4.17 -5.42 22.28
C LYS A 442 -2.70 -5.04 22.18
N ASP A 443 -1.82 -6.01 21.96
CA ASP A 443 -0.38 -5.80 21.88
C ASP A 443 0.02 -5.02 20.62
N ILE A 444 -0.59 -5.32 19.46
CA ILE A 444 -0.40 -4.51 18.24
C ILE A 444 -1.00 -3.11 18.43
N MET A 445 -2.21 -3.01 18.99
CA MET A 445 -2.83 -1.72 19.26
C MET A 445 -1.96 -0.85 20.18
N GLU A 446 -1.43 -1.41 21.26
CA GLU A 446 -0.55 -0.73 22.21
C GLU A 446 0.74 -0.26 21.55
N VAL A 447 1.39 -1.08 20.73
CA VAL A 447 2.61 -0.72 20.00
C VAL A 447 2.45 0.57 19.19
N PHE A 448 1.27 0.79 18.61
CA PHE A 448 0.94 1.94 17.75
C PHE A 448 0.06 3.01 18.44
N HIS A 449 -0.13 2.88 19.76
CA HIS A 449 -0.98 3.77 20.56
C HIS A 449 -2.43 3.87 20.05
N TYR A 450 -2.96 2.83 19.42
CA TYR A 450 -4.37 2.77 19.08
C TYR A 450 -5.18 2.38 20.31
N THR A 451 -6.17 3.21 20.66
CA THR A 451 -7.04 2.97 21.81
C THR A 451 -8.29 2.20 21.41
N MET A 452 -8.77 1.33 22.30
CA MET A 452 -10.10 0.73 22.14
C MET A 452 -11.16 1.81 22.46
N PRO A 453 -12.18 2.02 21.61
CA PRO A 453 -13.25 2.96 21.93
C PRO A 453 -14.03 2.51 23.18
N SER A 454 -14.38 3.47 24.05
CA SER A 454 -14.98 3.17 25.37
C SER A 454 -16.44 2.72 25.29
N SER A 455 -17.21 3.27 24.36
CA SER A 455 -18.64 2.97 24.13
C SER A 455 -19.09 3.59 22.81
N LEU A 456 -20.14 3.04 22.19
CA LEU A 456 -20.84 3.68 21.07
C LEU A 456 -21.61 4.93 21.51
#